data_AF-A0A936VKK0-F1
#
_entry.id   AF-A0A936VKK0-F1
#
_cell.length_a   1.000
_cell.length_b   1.000
_cell.length_c   1.000
_cell.angle_alpha   90.00
_cell.angle_beta   90.00
_cell.angle_gamma   90.00
#
_symmetry.space_group_name_H-M   'P 1'
#
loop_
_entity.id
_entity.type
_entity.pdbx_description
1 polymer ?
#
loop_
_entity_poly.entity_id
_entity_poly.type
_entity_poly.pdbx_seq_one_letter_code
_entity_poly.pdbx_strand_id
1 'polypeptide(L)'
;MLKVSKKLAMAGSSIISSFYNNWGKTSPVMPSEVEQAECFWYFDSSKAITELGFAPRDSQETLQDTIAYLRRNFLGEGVFD
;
A
#
# COMPACT_ATOMS: atom_id res chain seq x y z
N MET A 1 15.09 -0.21 11.19
CA MET A 1 14.08 -1.10 10.60
C MET A 1 14.80 -2.29 9.98
N LEU A 2 14.51 -3.53 10.39
CA LEU A 2 15.17 -4.72 9.83
C LEU A 2 14.62 -4.99 8.43
N LYS A 3 15.49 -5.05 7.42
CA LYS A 3 15.08 -5.31 6.04
C LYS A 3 15.01 -6.82 5.82
N VAL A 4 13.82 -7.33 5.58
CA VAL A 4 13.58 -8.74 5.26
C VAL A 4 13.95 -8.98 3.79
N SER A 5 14.54 -10.14 3.48
CA SER A 5 14.82 -10.48 2.09
C SER A 5 13.53 -10.81 1.36
N LYS A 6 13.41 -10.45 0.08
CA LYS A 6 12.23 -10.73 -0.76
C LYS A 6 11.78 -12.19 -0.66
N LYS A 7 12.72 -13.15 -0.69
CA LYS A 7 12.42 -14.58 -0.58
C LYS A 7 11.73 -14.93 0.74
N LEU A 8 12.19 -14.35 1.85
CA LEU A 8 11.62 -14.60 3.16
C LEU A 8 10.24 -13.94 3.30
N ALA A 9 10.05 -12.74 2.76
CA ALA A 9 8.77 -12.06 2.72
C ALA A 9 7.71 -12.86 1.93
N MET A 10 8.06 -13.32 0.72
CA MET A 10 7.18 -14.14 -0.13
C MET A 10 6.84 -15.50 0.48
N ALA A 11 7.81 -16.16 1.14
CA ALA A 11 7.56 -17.43 1.81
C ALA A 11 6.61 -17.25 3.00
N GLY A 12 6.85 -16.21 3.83
CA GLY A 12 6.01 -15.89 4.97
C GLY A 12 4.56 -15.56 4.56
N SER A 13 4.38 -14.74 3.52
CA SER A 13 3.04 -14.37 3.04
C SER A 13 2.27 -15.58 2.52
N SER A 14 2.94 -16.53 1.86
CA SER A 14 2.32 -17.74 1.31
C SER A 14 1.86 -18.71 2.40
N ILE A 15 2.62 -18.81 3.50
CA ILE A 15 2.25 -19.59 4.68
C ILE A 15 1.03 -18.97 5.35
N ILE A 16 1.06 -17.65 5.59
CA ILE A 16 -0.07 -16.92 6.21
C ILE A 16 -1.33 -17.07 5.36
N SER A 17 -1.24 -16.84 4.05
CA SER A 17 -2.41 -16.93 3.18
C SER A 17 -3.02 -18.34 3.16
N SER A 18 -2.19 -19.38 3.11
CA SER A 18 -2.66 -20.77 3.11
C SER A 18 -3.40 -21.12 4.41
N PHE A 19 -2.89 -20.65 5.54
CA PHE A 19 -3.51 -20.89 6.84
C PHE A 19 -4.88 -20.23 6.97
N TYR A 20 -5.00 -18.95 6.58
CA TYR A 20 -6.27 -18.23 6.62
C TYR A 20 -7.31 -18.83 5.67
N ASN A 21 -6.90 -19.17 4.44
CA ASN A 21 -7.77 -19.81 3.46
C ASN A 21 -8.31 -21.16 3.97
N ASN A 22 -7.46 -21.97 4.63
CA ASN A 22 -7.89 -23.25 5.21
C ASN A 22 -8.94 -23.08 6.33
N TRP A 23 -8.92 -21.95 7.03
CA TRP A 23 -9.94 -21.59 8.02
C TRP A 23 -11.15 -20.84 7.43
N GLY A 24 -11.25 -20.73 6.10
CA GLY A 24 -12.35 -20.03 5.44
C GLY A 24 -12.36 -18.52 5.70
N LYS A 25 -11.21 -17.94 6.10
CA LYS A 25 -11.06 -16.52 6.37
C LYS A 25 -10.19 -15.86 5.30
N THR A 26 -10.43 -14.58 5.05
CA THR A 26 -9.57 -13.77 4.19
C THR A 26 -8.21 -13.56 4.86
N SER A 27 -7.13 -13.81 4.12
CA SER A 27 -5.78 -13.53 4.60
C SER A 27 -5.58 -12.03 4.79
N PRO A 28 -4.95 -11.60 5.91
CA PRO A 28 -4.58 -10.20 6.10
C PRO A 28 -3.37 -9.78 5.25
N VAL A 29 -2.64 -10.74 4.67
CA VAL A 29 -1.49 -10.50 3.79
C VAL A 29 -1.58 -11.43 2.60
N MET A 30 -1.70 -10.89 1.39
CA MET A 30 -1.70 -11.70 0.18
C MET A 30 -0.29 -11.75 -0.45
N PRO A 31 0.21 -12.91 -0.91
CA PRO A 31 1.52 -13.00 -1.56
C PRO A 31 1.68 -12.06 -2.76
N SER A 32 0.60 -11.84 -3.52
CA SER A 32 0.58 -10.89 -4.63
C SER A 32 0.83 -9.46 -4.20
N GLU A 33 0.31 -9.04 -3.04
CA GLU A 33 0.52 -7.69 -2.50
C GLU A 33 1.98 -7.50 -2.05
N VAL A 34 2.56 -8.54 -1.44
CA VAL A 34 3.98 -8.53 -1.05
C VAL A 34 4.88 -8.45 -2.28
N GLU A 35 4.55 -9.18 -3.34
CA GLU A 35 5.30 -9.08 -4.60
C GLU A 35 5.22 -7.67 -5.19
N GLN A 36 4.02 -7.07 -5.19
CA GLN A 36 3.81 -5.71 -5.71
C GLN A 36 4.57 -4.66 -4.89
N ALA A 37 4.68 -4.84 -3.57
CA ALA A 37 5.42 -3.95 -2.67
C ALA A 37 6.94 -3.97 -2.91
N GLU A 38 7.46 -5.03 -3.53
CA GLU A 38 8.88 -5.16 -3.91
C GLU A 38 9.20 -4.49 -5.25
N CYS A 39 8.20 -3.98 -5.97
CA CYS A 39 8.36 -3.32 -7.26
C CYS A 39 8.32 -1.80 -7.14
N PHE A 40 9.06 -1.11 -8.01
CA PHE A 40 8.91 0.33 -8.18
C PHE A 40 7.83 0.61 -9.23
N TRP A 41 6.79 1.33 -8.83
CA TRP A 41 5.68 1.71 -9.71
C TRP A 41 5.92 3.12 -10.22
N TYR A 42 5.97 3.28 -11.54
CA TYR A 42 6.05 4.56 -12.22
C TYR A 42 4.78 4.79 -13.04
N PHE A 43 4.31 6.03 -13.07
CA PHE A 43 3.12 6.43 -13.82
C PHE A 43 3.43 7.70 -14.63
N ASP A 44 3.15 7.65 -15.94
CA ASP A 44 3.23 8.83 -16.81
C ASP A 44 1.82 9.33 -17.14
N SER A 45 1.55 10.59 -16.79
CA SER A 45 0.27 11.26 -17.02
C SER A 45 0.23 12.08 -18.32
N SER A 46 1.28 12.07 -19.13
CA SER A 46 1.45 12.92 -20.33
C SER A 46 0.25 12.89 -21.28
N LYS A 47 -0.30 11.70 -21.55
CA LYS A 47 -1.47 11.53 -22.40
C LYS A 47 -2.71 12.22 -21.82
N ALA A 48 -3.00 12.00 -20.54
CA ALA A 48 -4.16 12.59 -19.88
C ALA A 48 -4.04 14.12 -19.79
N ILE A 49 -2.83 14.63 -19.56
CA ILE A 49 -2.55 16.08 -19.58
C ILE A 49 -2.89 16.64 -20.97
N THR A 50 -2.46 15.97 -22.03
CA THR A 50 -2.62 16.42 -23.41
C THR A 50 -4.07 16.33 -23.89
N GLU A 51 -4.74 15.20 -23.64
CA GLU A 51 -6.06 14.92 -24.21
C GLU A 51 -7.21 15.45 -23.36
N LEU A 52 -7.03 15.54 -22.04
CA LEU A 52 -8.11 15.85 -21.09
C LEU A 52 -7.86 17.16 -20.33
N GLY A 53 -6.74 17.84 -20.56
CA GLY A 53 -6.33 18.97 -19.73
C GLY A 53 -6.11 18.58 -18.26
N PHE A 54 -5.79 17.30 -18.01
CA PHE A 54 -5.57 16.80 -16.66
C PHE A 54 -4.37 17.52 -16.02
N ALA A 55 -4.53 17.98 -14.78
CA ALA A 55 -3.47 18.62 -14.01
C ALA A 55 -3.23 17.79 -12.74
N PRO A 56 -2.31 16.80 -12.77
CA PRO A 56 -2.02 15.99 -11.59
C PRO A 56 -1.45 16.86 -10.48
N ARG A 57 -1.96 16.67 -9.26
CA ARG A 57 -1.34 17.22 -8.05
C ARG A 57 -0.05 16.48 -7.73
N ASP A 58 0.81 17.10 -6.93
CA ASP A 58 2.02 16.45 -6.45
C ASP A 58 1.69 15.20 -5.61
N SER A 59 2.43 14.13 -5.83
CA SER A 59 2.16 12.83 -5.18
C SER A 59 2.51 12.84 -3.69
N GLN A 60 3.49 13.63 -3.26
CA GLN A 60 3.80 13.79 -1.85
C GLN A 60 2.73 14.63 -1.15
N GLU A 61 2.26 15.71 -1.78
CA GLU A 61 1.17 16.53 -1.24
C GLU A 61 -0.09 15.69 -0.97
N THR A 62 -0.55 14.95 -1.98
CA THR A 62 -1.74 14.09 -1.86
C THR A 62 -1.57 12.96 -0.84
N LEU A 63 -0.36 12.40 -0.71
CA LEU A 63 -0.05 11.39 0.30
C LEU A 63 -0.14 11.98 1.72
N GLN A 64 0.43 13.16 1.94
CA GLN A 64 0.37 13.82 3.25
C GLN A 64 -1.07 14.17 3.64
N ASP A 65 -1.87 14.68 2.71
CA ASP A 65 -3.30 14.94 2.94
C ASP A 65 -4.05 13.67 3.37
N THR A 66 -3.75 12.55 2.71
CA THR A 66 -4.35 11.25 3.02
C THR A 66 -3.97 10.78 4.43
N ILE A 67 -2.68 10.89 4.79
CA ILE A 67 -2.20 10.54 6.13
C ILE A 67 -2.88 11.41 7.19
N ALA A 68 -2.93 12.73 6.97
CA ALA A 68 -3.57 13.67 7.90
C ALA A 68 -5.06 13.35 8.08
N TYR A 69 -5.76 13.04 6.99
CA TYR A 69 -7.16 12.62 7.04
C TYR A 69 -7.34 11.32 7.85
N LEU A 70 -6.50 10.31 7.62
CA LEU A 70 -6.60 9.03 8.33
C LEU A 70 -6.34 9.18 9.84
N ARG A 71 -5.32 9.98 10.20
CA ARG A 71 -5.01 10.27 11.60
C ARG A 71 -6.19 10.90 12.32
N ARG A 72 -6.74 11.96 11.74
CA ARG A 72 -7.85 12.73 12.31
C ARG A 72 -9.12 11.90 12.50
N ASN A 73 -9.46 11.04 11.52
CA ASN A 73 -10.79 10.44 11.46
C ASN A 73 -10.84 8.97 11.92
N PHE A 74 -9.72 8.23 11.86
CA PHE A 74 -9.74 6.77 12.09
C PHE A 74 -8.73 6.30 13.13
N LEU A 75 -7.60 7.01 13.30
CA LEU A 75 -6.52 6.54 14.17
C LEU A 75 -6.46 7.26 15.53
N GLY A 76 -7.44 8.13 15.83
CA GLY A 76 -7.54 8.81 17.12
C GLY A 76 -6.40 9.80 17.35
N GLU A 77 -6.27 10.79 16.47
CA GLU A 77 -5.34 11.92 16.68
C GLU A 77 -5.57 12.54 18.07
N GLY A 78 -4.55 12.47 18.95
CA GLY A 78 -4.61 12.90 20.35
C GLY A 78 -4.67 11.79 21.42
N VAL A 79 -4.75 10.49 21.05
CA VAL A 79 -4.77 9.37 22.03
C VAL A 79 -3.35 8.98 22.50
N PHE A 80 -2.31 9.39 21.77
CA PHE A 80 -0.91 9.05 22.05
C PHE A 80 -0.04 10.29 22.33
N ASP A 81 -0.64 11.44 22.61
CA ASP A 81 0.06 12.66 23.04
C ASP A 81 0.42 12.63 24.53
#